data_AF-A0A2V6MSD0-F1
#
_entry.id   AF-A0A2V6MSD0-F1
#
_cell.length_a   1.000
_cell.length_b   1.000
_cell.length_c   1.000
_cell.angle_alpha   90.00
_cell.angle_beta   90.00
_cell.angle_gamma   90.00
#
_symmetry.space_group_name_H-M   'P 1'
#
loop_
_entity.id
_entity.type
_entity.pdbx_description
1 polymer ?
#
loop_
_entity_poly.entity_id
_entity_poly.type
_entity_poly.pdbx_seq_one_letter_code
_entity_poly.pdbx_strand_id
1 'polypeptide(L)'
;MRFAGNRIFAALALVVIAAGARGAVELGIDVLESNGYALLKNKRVGLITNQTEVDLAASGNLTAINIYELAEMNRQLRTNLITRSKREKRELFFKCYGSSSIAAQIARGIGPDRIVASWTADVVRFKVERSQYLIY
;
A
#
# COMPACT_ATOMS: atom_id res chain seq x y z
N MET A 1 -42.24 44.23 27.37
CA MET A 1 -42.49 42.95 26.68
C MET A 1 -41.19 42.17 26.66
N ARG A 2 -41.19 40.96 27.24
CA ARG A 2 -39.99 40.14 27.47
C ARG A 2 -39.72 39.27 26.25
N PHE A 3 -38.61 39.48 25.55
CA PHE A 3 -38.08 38.50 24.59
C PHE A 3 -37.06 37.61 25.30
N ALA A 4 -37.57 36.60 25.98
CA ALA A 4 -36.81 35.42 26.37
C ALA A 4 -36.73 34.51 25.12
N GLY A 5 -35.55 34.35 24.54
CA GLY A 5 -35.43 33.48 23.37
C GLY A 5 -34.13 33.63 22.60
N ASN A 6 -32.97 33.51 23.26
CA ASN A 6 -31.72 33.37 22.49
C ASN A 6 -30.58 32.62 23.20
N ARG A 7 -30.88 31.73 24.15
CA ARG A 7 -29.87 30.87 24.80
C ARG A 7 -29.98 29.39 24.44
N ILE A 8 -31.04 28.98 23.75
CA ILE A 8 -31.24 27.58 23.33
C ILE A 8 -30.50 27.29 22.01
N PHE A 9 -30.31 28.28 21.14
CA PHE A 9 -29.60 28.09 19.87
C PHE A 9 -28.07 27.98 20.01
N ALA A 10 -27.48 28.51 21.09
CA ALA A 10 -26.03 28.40 21.32
C ALA A 10 -25.59 27.04 21.88
N ALA A 11 -26.51 26.26 22.47
CA ALA A 11 -26.20 24.93 23.01
C ALA A 11 -26.25 23.81 21.97
N LEU A 12 -26.82 24.06 20.78
CA LEU A 12 -26.95 23.04 19.73
C LEU A 12 -25.75 22.97 18.76
N ALA A 13 -24.79 23.90 18.87
CA ALA A 13 -23.62 23.95 18.00
C ALA A 13 -22.39 23.19 18.54
N LEU A 14 -22.48 22.54 19.71
CA LEU A 14 -21.35 21.81 20.34
C LEU A 14 -21.52 20.28 20.35
N VAL A 15 -22.43 19.70 19.56
CA VAL A 15 -22.72 18.25 19.60
C VAL A 15 -22.52 17.52 18.26
N VAL A 16 -22.04 18.17 17.20
CA VAL A 16 -21.93 17.51 15.87
C VAL A 16 -20.51 17.50 15.30
N ILE A 17 -19.54 17.04 16.10
CA ILE A 17 -18.30 16.45 15.58
C ILE A 17 -18.04 15.15 16.33
N ALA A 18 -18.92 14.17 16.14
CA ALA A 18 -18.71 12.80 16.58
C ALA A 18 -19.25 11.85 15.50
N ALA A 19 -18.68 11.93 14.30
CA ALA A 19 -18.91 10.95 13.25
C ALA A 19 -17.61 10.78 12.47
N GLY A 20 -16.89 9.68 12.74
CA GLY A 20 -15.85 9.22 11.82
C GLY A 20 -14.60 8.57 12.41
N ALA A 21 -14.45 8.43 13.73
CA ALA A 21 -13.38 7.59 14.26
C ALA A 21 -13.77 6.11 14.08
N ARG A 22 -13.61 5.59 12.86
CA ARG A 22 -13.42 4.14 12.65
C ARG A 22 -12.30 3.75 13.62
N GLY A 23 -12.58 2.83 14.54
CA GLY A 23 -11.56 2.31 15.46
C GLY A 23 -10.41 1.77 14.64
N ALA A 24 -9.35 2.57 14.49
CA ALA A 24 -8.14 2.17 13.82
C ALA A 24 -7.50 1.12 14.73
N VAL A 25 -7.36 -0.10 14.22
CA VAL A 25 -6.63 -1.14 14.94
C VAL A 25 -5.16 -0.77 14.85
N GLU A 26 -4.50 -0.56 15.98
CA GLU A 26 -3.05 -0.36 16.04
C GLU A 26 -2.34 -1.66 15.68
N LEU A 27 -1.32 -1.59 14.80
CA LEU A 27 -0.54 -2.77 14.46
C LEU A 27 0.37 -3.16 15.63
N GLY A 28 0.70 -4.44 15.73
CA GLY A 28 1.57 -4.92 16.81
C GLY A 28 2.94 -4.22 16.84
N ILE A 29 3.45 -3.79 15.68
CA ILE A 29 4.72 -3.03 15.59
C ILE A 29 4.56 -1.60 16.11
N ASP A 30 3.44 -0.92 15.81
CA ASP A 30 3.13 0.42 16.30
C ASP A 30 3.01 0.42 17.84
N VAL A 31 2.38 -0.61 18.40
CA VAL A 31 2.26 -0.81 19.86
C VAL A 31 3.63 -1.09 20.49
N LEU A 32 4.46 -1.91 19.84
CA LEU A 32 5.82 -2.19 20.32
C LEU A 32 6.69 -0.94 20.33
N GLU A 33 6.61 -0.12 19.27
CA GLU A 33 7.33 1.15 19.15
C GLU A 33 6.86 2.17 20.19
N SER A 34 5.54 2.36 20.36
CA SER A 34 4.99 3.31 21.34
C SER A 34 5.37 2.96 22.78
N ASN A 35 5.57 1.67 23.07
CA ASN A 35 6.08 1.18 24.35
C ASN A 35 7.62 1.14 24.44
N GLY A 36 8.33 1.79 23.50
CA GLY A 36 9.79 1.88 23.47
C GLY A 36 10.48 0.52 23.40
N TYR A 37 9.83 -0.47 22.76
CA TYR A 37 10.28 -1.85 22.66
C TYR A 37 10.59 -2.51 24.02
N ALA A 38 9.96 -2.05 25.11
CA ALA A 38 10.25 -2.50 26.47
C ALA A 38 10.18 -4.04 26.62
N LEU A 39 9.26 -4.68 25.90
CA LEU A 39 9.07 -6.13 25.89
C LEU A 39 10.27 -6.91 25.30
N LEU A 40 11.07 -6.28 24.44
CA LEU A 40 12.22 -6.90 23.75
C LEU A 40 13.55 -6.66 24.47
N LYS A 41 13.58 -5.73 25.44
CA LYS A 41 14.81 -5.33 26.14
C LYS A 41 15.47 -6.52 26.83
N ASN A 42 16.78 -6.67 26.63
CA ASN A 42 17.63 -7.75 27.17
C ASN A 42 17.23 -9.17 26.74
N LYS A 43 16.39 -9.33 25.70
CA LYS A 43 16.07 -10.64 25.11
C LYS A 43 16.86 -10.84 23.83
N ARG A 44 17.27 -12.09 23.57
CA ARG A 44 17.77 -12.49 22.24
C ARG A 44 16.56 -12.67 21.34
N VAL A 45 16.30 -11.72 20.47
CA VAL A 45 15.12 -11.69 19.60
C VAL A 45 15.52 -12.11 18.18
N GLY A 46 14.82 -13.09 17.62
CA GLY A 46 14.86 -13.42 16.20
C GLY A 46 13.70 -12.75 15.48
N LEU A 47 13.98 -12.06 14.38
CA LEU A 47 12.95 -11.42 13.56
C LEU A 47 12.53 -12.37 12.43
N ILE A 48 11.24 -12.64 12.34
CA ILE A 48 10.64 -13.34 11.20
C ILE A 48 9.78 -12.32 10.48
N THR A 49 10.16 -11.98 9.25
CA THR A 49 9.53 -10.94 8.43
C THR A 49 9.21 -11.47 7.03
N ASN A 50 8.26 -10.83 6.35
CA ASN A 50 8.00 -10.98 4.93
C ASN A 50 7.65 -9.62 4.31
N GLN A 51 7.43 -9.58 2.99
CA GLN A 51 7.11 -8.34 2.26
C GLN A 51 5.77 -7.67 2.66
N THR A 52 4.97 -8.30 3.51
CA THR A 52 3.71 -7.71 4.04
C THR A 52 3.90 -7.03 5.39
N GLU A 53 5.10 -7.07 5.97
CA GLU A 53 5.43 -6.24 7.14
C GLU A 53 5.54 -4.77 6.68
N VAL A 54 4.42 -4.08 6.79
CA VAL A 54 4.27 -2.65 6.51
C VAL A 54 3.54 -2.02 7.69
N ASP A 55 4.00 -0.87 8.17
CA ASP A 55 3.30 -0.11 9.21
C ASP A 55 2.01 0.52 8.64
N LEU A 56 1.14 1.06 9.50
CA LEU A 56 -0.15 1.61 9.08
C LEU A 56 0.01 2.86 8.21
N ALA A 57 1.09 3.61 8.39
CA ALA A 57 1.43 4.80 7.61
C ALA A 57 2.23 4.47 6.34
N ALA A 58 2.65 3.22 6.15
CA ALA A 58 3.56 2.83 5.11
C ALA A 58 2.90 3.04 3.75
N SER A 59 3.37 4.04 3.03
CA SER A 59 2.93 4.36 1.66
C SER A 59 3.50 3.39 0.61
N GLY A 60 3.94 2.21 1.03
CA GLY A 60 4.65 1.25 0.19
C GLY A 60 3.77 0.68 -0.91
N ASN A 61 4.22 0.77 -2.16
CA ASN A 61 3.55 0.09 -3.27
C ASN A 61 3.93 -1.41 -3.25
N LEU A 62 3.07 -2.24 -2.65
CA LEU A 62 3.29 -3.69 -2.56
C LEU A 62 3.47 -4.36 -3.92
N THR A 63 2.76 -3.89 -4.96
CA THR A 63 2.92 -4.42 -6.32
C THR A 63 4.28 -4.07 -6.91
N ALA A 64 4.82 -2.89 -6.60
CA ALA A 64 6.15 -2.49 -7.05
C ALA A 64 7.25 -3.40 -6.49
N ILE A 65 7.11 -3.90 -5.26
CA ILE A 65 8.09 -4.79 -4.62
C ILE A 65 8.42 -5.98 -5.53
N ASN A 66 7.40 -6.63 -6.11
CA ASN A 66 7.61 -7.78 -7.00
C ASN A 66 8.45 -7.44 -8.25
N ILE A 67 8.33 -6.21 -8.78
CA ILE A 67 9.10 -5.77 -9.95
C ILE A 67 10.55 -5.46 -9.56
N TYR A 68 10.75 -4.80 -8.42
CA TYR A 68 12.08 -4.56 -7.88
C TYR A 68 12.81 -5.87 -7.53
N GLU A 69 12.11 -6.81 -6.90
CA GLU A 69 12.65 -8.13 -6.56
C GLU A 69 13.02 -8.92 -7.82
N LEU A 70 12.14 -8.95 -8.84
CA LEU A 70 12.44 -9.58 -10.11
C LEU A 70 13.64 -8.94 -10.82
N ALA A 71 13.74 -7.61 -10.81
CA ALA A 71 14.88 -6.90 -11.38
C ALA A 71 16.18 -7.25 -10.64
N GLU A 72 16.15 -7.29 -9.32
CA GLU A 72 17.32 -7.62 -8.49
C GLU A 72 17.74 -9.09 -8.66
N MET A 73 16.79 -10.02 -8.68
CA MET A 73 17.06 -11.43 -8.98
C MET A 73 17.67 -11.60 -10.37
N ASN A 74 17.13 -10.93 -11.40
CA ASN A 74 17.68 -10.96 -12.75
C ASN A 74 19.12 -10.42 -12.79
N ARG A 75 19.39 -9.35 -12.04
CA ARG A 75 20.73 -8.75 -11.90
C ARG A 75 21.72 -9.71 -11.22
N GLN A 76 21.35 -10.26 -10.06
CA GLN A 76 22.20 -11.16 -9.29
C GLN A 76 22.49 -12.47 -10.03
N LEU A 77 21.46 -13.07 -10.64
CA LEU A 77 21.57 -14.32 -11.38
C LEU A 77 22.07 -14.14 -12.82
N ARG A 78 22.29 -12.88 -13.26
CA ARG A 78 22.70 -12.50 -14.62
C ARG A 78 21.82 -13.17 -15.67
N THR A 79 20.51 -13.06 -15.49
CA THR A 79 19.53 -13.79 -16.28
C THR A 79 18.23 -13.02 -16.48
N ASN A 80 17.36 -13.56 -17.33
CA ASN A 80 15.97 -13.10 -17.43
C ASN A 80 15.04 -14.24 -16.99
N LEU A 81 14.57 -14.17 -15.75
CA LEU A 81 13.69 -15.18 -15.14
C LEU A 81 12.35 -15.31 -15.85
N ILE A 82 11.84 -14.25 -16.49
CA ILE A 82 10.62 -14.33 -17.31
C ILE A 82 10.88 -15.24 -18.52
N THR A 83 12.00 -15.04 -19.22
CA THR A 83 12.35 -15.84 -20.40
C THR A 83 12.72 -17.28 -20.04
N ARG A 84 13.38 -17.50 -18.89
CA ARG A 84 13.72 -18.84 -18.40
C ARG A 84 12.53 -19.62 -17.84
N SER A 85 11.44 -18.93 -17.50
CA SER A 85 10.26 -19.57 -16.95
C SER A 85 9.49 -20.35 -18.01
N LYS A 86 8.93 -21.50 -17.59
CA LYS A 86 8.00 -22.29 -18.41
C LYS A 86 6.85 -21.41 -18.92
N ARG A 87 6.33 -21.71 -20.11
CA ARG A 87 5.29 -20.92 -20.77
C ARG A 87 4.07 -20.71 -19.88
N GLU A 88 3.61 -21.77 -19.22
CA GLU A 88 2.39 -21.76 -18.41
C GLU A 88 2.52 -20.79 -17.22
N LYS A 89 3.68 -20.75 -16.58
CA LYS A 89 3.97 -19.80 -15.48
C LYS A 89 4.03 -18.36 -15.98
N ARG A 90 4.61 -18.15 -17.16
CA ARG A 90 4.71 -16.83 -17.77
C ARG A 90 3.34 -16.29 -18.20
N GLU A 91 2.49 -17.14 -18.76
CA GLU A 91 1.10 -16.78 -19.07
C GLU A 91 0.31 -16.41 -17.81
N LEU A 92 0.47 -17.17 -16.72
CA LEU A 92 -0.15 -16.83 -15.44
C LEU A 92 0.32 -15.47 -14.94
N PHE A 93 1.62 -15.18 -15.00
CA PHE A 93 2.18 -13.89 -14.63
C PHE A 93 1.53 -12.74 -15.43
N PHE A 94 1.37 -12.88 -16.74
CA PHE A 94 0.71 -11.87 -17.57
C PHE A 94 -0.76 -11.70 -17.24
N LYS A 95 -1.47 -12.78 -16.89
CA LYS A 95 -2.86 -12.70 -16.43
C LYS A 95 -2.97 -11.94 -15.11
N CYS A 96 -2.08 -12.20 -14.16
CA CYS A 96 -2.06 -11.50 -12.86
C CYS A 96 -1.80 -9.99 -13.01
N TYR A 97 -0.89 -9.60 -13.90
CA TYR A 97 -0.60 -8.19 -14.18
C TYR A 97 -1.52 -7.55 -15.23
N GLY A 98 -2.38 -8.33 -15.89
CA GLY A 98 -3.23 -7.88 -16.98
C GLY A 98 -2.48 -7.46 -18.25
N SER A 99 -1.18 -7.75 -18.38
CA SER A 99 -0.38 -7.32 -19.52
C SER A 99 0.91 -8.14 -19.70
N SER A 100 1.32 -8.33 -20.95
CA SER A 100 2.66 -8.83 -21.31
C SER A 100 3.71 -7.72 -21.45
N SER A 101 3.30 -6.45 -21.34
CA SER A 101 4.18 -5.28 -21.54
C SER A 101 5.37 -5.26 -20.58
N ILE A 102 5.18 -5.75 -19.34
CA ILE A 102 6.24 -5.83 -18.33
C ILE A 102 7.39 -6.73 -18.80
N ALA A 103 7.08 -7.86 -19.46
CA ALA A 103 8.12 -8.72 -20.02
C ALA A 103 8.91 -8.03 -21.13
N ALA A 104 8.23 -7.29 -22.02
CA ALA A 104 8.88 -6.54 -23.08
C ALA A 104 9.79 -5.43 -22.51
N GLN A 105 9.34 -4.73 -21.46
CA GLN A 105 10.13 -3.70 -20.79
C GLN A 105 11.39 -4.29 -20.13
N ILE A 106 11.25 -5.41 -19.41
CA ILE A 106 12.39 -6.11 -18.79
C ILE A 106 13.37 -6.62 -19.86
N ALA A 107 12.87 -7.18 -20.97
CA ALA A 107 13.71 -7.63 -22.07
C ALA A 107 14.50 -6.49 -22.73
N ARG A 108 13.95 -5.27 -22.72
CA ARG A 108 14.61 -4.04 -23.20
C ARG A 108 15.54 -3.40 -22.16
N GLY A 109 15.70 -4.00 -20.98
CA GLY A 109 16.54 -3.47 -19.91
C GLY A 109 15.99 -2.22 -19.24
N ILE A 110 14.67 -2.00 -19.30
CA ILE A 110 14.03 -0.88 -18.61
C ILE A 110 14.12 -1.11 -17.09
N GLY A 111 14.56 -0.07 -16.37
CA GLY A 111 14.69 -0.10 -14.90
C GLY A 111 13.34 -0.29 -14.18
N PRO A 112 13.32 -0.94 -13.01
CA PRO A 112 12.09 -1.23 -12.26
C PRO A 112 11.33 0.04 -11.87
N ASP A 113 12.02 1.14 -11.59
CA ASP A 113 11.44 2.45 -11.30
C ASP A 113 10.60 2.98 -12.49
N ARG A 114 11.09 2.82 -13.71
CA ARG A 114 10.40 3.25 -14.94
C ARG A 114 9.22 2.35 -15.27
N ILE A 115 9.35 1.04 -15.02
CA ILE A 115 8.24 0.08 -15.16
C ILE A 115 7.12 0.44 -14.19
N VAL A 116 7.45 0.70 -12.92
CA VAL A 116 6.45 1.07 -11.90
C VAL A 116 5.81 2.43 -12.22
N ALA A 117 6.60 3.39 -12.72
CA ALA A 117 6.08 4.67 -13.14
C ALA A 117 5.06 4.54 -14.31
N SER A 118 5.18 3.53 -15.17
CA SER A 118 4.36 3.41 -16.38
C SER A 118 2.87 3.26 -16.11
N TRP A 119 2.48 2.62 -15.00
CA TRP A 119 1.06 2.44 -14.62
C TRP A 119 0.54 3.53 -13.68
N THR A 120 1.37 4.52 -13.30
CA THR A 120 0.97 5.55 -12.32
C THR A 120 -0.18 6.41 -12.88
N ALA A 121 -0.15 6.72 -14.17
CA ALA A 121 -1.23 7.46 -14.84
C ALA A 121 -2.57 6.70 -14.79
N ASP A 122 -2.53 5.37 -14.95
CA ASP A 122 -3.73 4.53 -14.87
C ASP A 122 -4.29 4.49 -13.44
N VAL A 123 -3.42 4.41 -12.41
CA VAL A 123 -3.84 4.49 -11.01
C VAL A 123 -4.53 5.82 -10.70
N VAL A 124 -3.97 6.94 -11.19
CA VAL A 124 -4.58 8.27 -11.02
C VAL A 124 -5.94 8.34 -11.71
N ARG A 125 -6.01 7.89 -12.97
CA ARG A 125 -7.27 7.85 -13.73
C ARG A 125 -8.33 7.00 -13.02
N PHE A 126 -7.96 5.80 -12.59
CA PHE A 126 -8.86 4.88 -11.88
C PHE A 126 -9.38 5.48 -10.57
N LYS A 127 -8.54 6.23 -9.83
CA LYS A 127 -8.98 6.94 -8.61
C LYS A 127 -10.05 7.99 -8.92
N VAL A 128 -9.95 8.68 -10.04
CA VAL A 128 -10.98 9.64 -10.50
C VAL A 128 -12.24 8.91 -10.92
N GLU A 129 -12.13 7.90 -11.79
CA GLU A 129 -13.27 7.13 -12.30
C GLU A 129 -14.09 6.47 -11.19
N ARG A 130 -13.40 5.89 -10.18
CA ARG A 130 -14.06 5.18 -9.08
C ARG A 130 -14.75 6.11 -8.07
N SER A 131 -14.45 7.40 -8.08
CA SER A 131 -14.90 8.35 -7.04
C SER A 131 -16.42 8.41 -6.91
N GLN A 132 -17.14 8.30 -8.03
CA GLN A 132 -18.61 8.30 -8.08
C GLN A 132 -19.25 7.03 -7.49
N TYR A 133 -18.48 5.97 -7.26
CA TYR A 133 -18.94 4.67 -6.75
C TYR A 133 -18.51 4.40 -5.31
N LEU A 134 -17.83 5.36 -4.66
CA LEU A 134 -17.37 5.20 -3.28
C LEU A 134 -18.54 5.33 -2.29
N ILE A 135 -18.63 4.39 -1.36
CA ILE A 135 -19.62 4.38 -0.27
C ILE A 135 -18.97 4.58 1.11
N TYR A 136 -17.64 4.81 1.15
CA TYR A 136 -16.86 5.07 2.35
C TYR A 136 -15.56 5.83 2.05
#